data_AF-A0A7X9FU87-F1
#
_entry.id   AF-A0A7X9FU87-F1
#
_cell.length_a   1.000
_cell.length_b   1.000
_cell.length_c   1.000
_cell.angle_alpha   90.00
_cell.angle_beta   90.00
_cell.angle_gamma   90.00
#
_symmetry.space_group_name_H-M   'P 1'
#
loop_
_entity.id
_entity.type
_entity.pdbx_description
1 polymer ?
#
loop_
_entity_poly.entity_id
_entity_poly.type
_entity_poly.pdbx_seq_one_letter_code
_entity_poly.pdbx_strand_id
1 'polypeptide(L)'
;NREGAPVFNRTVSANLGMSYSIANVLLEAGPKAIGKWLPFELSESELKDRLRNKMIRPTTIPQTLEDLWLEQAVCREALRLSLAHHRLLAVGLSGTQQKRGIADLFVQARNRYELVDLQKLDLVIGSGGVLSHAPNRMSAALMMLDGFALEGVTQLAVDSIFMMPHLGVLASVNEKASTEIFLKDCLINLGHAVVASFSGSLRQRELGKVFCDGKLIGSIERGRLKHVEMETGITVSLHVEPSGASINVGAGAGKPYSGQVKVGHCGLFLDGRNRPIEFPKSDTERILIIKDLYKHLGLMEI
;
A
#
# COMPACT_ATOMS: atom_id res chain seq x y z
N ASN A 1 16.90 7.70 -13.97
CA ASN A 1 16.65 7.81 -15.44
C ASN A 1 17.73 7.01 -16.19
N ARG A 2 17.84 7.07 -17.53
CA ARG A 2 18.90 6.36 -18.29
C ARG A 2 20.33 6.77 -17.90
N GLU A 3 20.49 7.89 -17.20
CA GLU A 3 21.75 8.46 -16.73
C GLU A 3 21.99 8.17 -15.24
N GLY A 4 21.16 7.35 -14.60
CA GLY A 4 21.27 7.06 -13.16
C GLY A 4 20.87 8.21 -12.22
N ALA A 5 20.47 9.37 -12.75
CA ALA A 5 20.03 10.48 -11.93
C ALA A 5 18.61 10.24 -11.35
N PRO A 6 18.35 10.74 -10.13
CA PRO A 6 17.04 10.64 -9.49
C PRO A 6 16.00 11.41 -10.31
N VAL A 7 14.84 10.81 -10.49
CA VAL A 7 13.69 11.44 -11.15
C VAL A 7 12.67 11.76 -10.07
N PHE A 8 12.37 13.04 -9.90
CA PHE A 8 11.34 13.49 -8.97
C PHE A 8 10.04 13.74 -9.72
N ASN A 9 9.00 12.99 -9.36
CA ASN A 9 7.63 13.19 -9.87
C ASN A 9 6.71 13.43 -8.68
N ARG A 10 5.83 14.44 -8.81
CA ARG A 10 4.77 14.69 -7.83
C ARG A 10 3.45 14.92 -8.54
N THR A 11 2.39 14.39 -7.97
CA THR A 11 1.02 14.64 -8.39
C THR A 11 0.18 14.83 -7.16
N VAL A 12 -0.88 15.63 -7.25
CA VAL A 12 -1.82 15.84 -6.15
C VAL A 12 -3.21 15.42 -6.60
N SER A 13 -3.77 14.43 -5.91
CA SER A 13 -5.15 13.96 -6.13
C SER A 13 -6.08 14.62 -5.12
N ALA A 14 -6.29 15.94 -5.22
CA ALA A 14 -7.07 16.71 -4.24
C ALA A 14 -8.51 16.21 -4.06
N ASN A 15 -9.06 15.55 -5.08
CA ASN A 15 -10.41 15.00 -5.07
C ASN A 15 -10.53 13.66 -4.35
N LEU A 16 -9.44 13.02 -3.90
CA LEU A 16 -9.43 11.69 -3.29
C LEU A 16 -9.06 11.71 -1.80
N GLY A 17 -9.45 12.79 -1.10
CA GLY A 17 -9.21 12.97 0.33
C GLY A 17 -10.23 12.25 1.23
N MET A 18 -9.80 11.92 2.46
CA MET A 18 -10.59 11.17 3.45
C MET A 18 -11.57 12.00 4.29
N SER A 19 -11.57 13.33 4.11
CA SER A 19 -12.41 14.26 4.85
C SER A 19 -13.44 14.89 3.90
N TYR A 20 -13.21 16.14 3.47
CA TYR A 20 -14.12 16.89 2.61
C TYR A 20 -14.40 16.21 1.25
N SER A 21 -13.47 15.38 0.76
CA SER A 21 -13.58 14.73 -0.54
C SER A 21 -13.95 13.24 -0.43
N ILE A 22 -14.35 12.74 0.74
CA ILE A 22 -14.61 11.30 0.93
C ILE A 22 -15.74 10.78 0.03
N ALA A 23 -16.72 11.64 -0.28
CA ALA A 23 -17.79 11.29 -1.21
C ALA A 23 -17.31 11.14 -2.66
N ASN A 24 -16.24 11.83 -3.06
CA ASN A 24 -15.64 11.63 -4.38
C ASN A 24 -14.98 10.25 -4.48
N VAL A 25 -14.31 9.80 -3.41
CA VAL A 25 -13.80 8.41 -3.35
C VAL A 25 -14.95 7.41 -3.49
N LEU A 26 -16.06 7.64 -2.80
CA LEU A 26 -17.28 6.83 -2.95
C LEU A 26 -17.83 6.86 -4.38
N LEU A 27 -17.87 8.02 -5.03
CA LEU A 27 -18.36 8.15 -6.41
C LEU A 27 -17.45 7.43 -7.42
N GLU A 28 -16.12 7.55 -7.27
CA GLU A 28 -15.16 6.96 -8.19
C GLU A 28 -14.94 5.46 -7.97
N ALA A 29 -14.87 5.00 -6.72
CA ALA A 29 -14.69 3.57 -6.40
C ALA A 29 -16.01 2.80 -6.48
N GLY A 30 -17.11 3.41 -6.07
CA GLY A 30 -18.40 2.77 -5.89
C GLY A 30 -18.51 2.00 -4.57
N PRO A 31 -19.75 1.78 -4.08
CA PRO A 31 -20.00 1.16 -2.78
C PRO A 31 -19.51 -0.29 -2.71
N LYS A 32 -19.59 -1.06 -3.80
CA LYS A 32 -19.12 -2.45 -3.85
C LYS A 32 -17.60 -2.56 -3.68
N ALA A 33 -16.83 -1.63 -4.27
CA ALA A 33 -15.38 -1.64 -4.14
C ALA A 33 -14.93 -1.30 -2.72
N ILE A 34 -15.66 -0.43 -2.01
CA ILE A 34 -15.41 -0.10 -0.61
C ILE A 34 -15.87 -1.27 0.29
N GLY A 35 -17.11 -1.73 0.11
CA GLY A 35 -17.73 -2.76 0.93
C GLY A 35 -16.99 -4.10 0.91
N LYS A 36 -16.26 -4.42 -0.18
CA LYS A 36 -15.48 -5.65 -0.29
C LYS A 36 -14.43 -5.79 0.82
N TRP A 37 -13.96 -4.70 1.42
CA TRP A 37 -12.94 -4.69 2.48
C TRP A 37 -13.53 -4.86 3.89
N LEU A 38 -14.86 -4.82 4.04
CA LEU A 38 -15.50 -4.83 5.36
C LEU A 38 -15.61 -6.26 5.92
N PRO A 39 -15.30 -6.45 7.21
CA PRO A 39 -15.50 -7.71 7.92
C PRO A 39 -16.96 -7.89 8.40
N PHE A 40 -17.93 -7.18 7.83
CA PHE A 40 -19.34 -7.28 8.20
C PHE A 40 -20.22 -6.91 7.01
N GLU A 41 -21.51 -7.22 7.11
CA GLU A 41 -22.50 -6.86 6.11
C GLU A 41 -22.92 -5.40 6.31
N LEU A 42 -22.87 -4.61 5.24
CA LEU A 42 -23.30 -3.22 5.25
C LEU A 42 -24.03 -2.92 3.95
N SER A 43 -25.27 -2.44 4.04
CA SER A 43 -26.06 -2.12 2.85
C SER A 43 -25.44 -0.96 2.07
N GLU A 44 -25.61 -0.93 0.75
CA GLU A 44 -25.09 0.19 -0.05
C GLU A 44 -25.69 1.55 0.36
N SER A 45 -26.96 1.57 0.80
CA SER A 45 -27.60 2.81 1.26
C SER A 45 -26.93 3.32 2.53
N GLU A 46 -26.77 2.44 3.51
CA GLU A 46 -26.16 2.79 4.79
C GLU A 46 -24.70 3.21 4.63
N LEU A 47 -23.93 2.51 3.79
CA LEU A 47 -22.57 2.90 3.44
C LEU A 47 -22.53 4.32 2.87
N LYS A 48 -23.39 4.62 1.88
CA LYS A 48 -23.47 5.96 1.28
C LYS A 48 -23.83 7.02 2.31
N ASP A 49 -24.78 6.75 3.18
CA ASP A 49 -25.25 7.71 4.18
C ASP A 49 -24.21 7.96 5.27
N ARG A 50 -23.53 6.94 5.78
CA ARG A 50 -22.42 7.09 6.74
C ARG A 50 -21.28 7.92 6.14
N LEU A 51 -20.88 7.67 4.89
CA LEU A 51 -19.82 8.45 4.23
C LEU A 51 -20.23 9.90 3.90
N ARG A 52 -21.49 10.14 3.52
CA ARG A 52 -22.01 11.51 3.34
C ARG A 52 -22.04 12.28 4.66
N ASN A 53 -22.41 11.63 5.75
CA ASN A 53 -22.37 12.22 7.09
C ASN A 53 -20.93 12.59 7.50
N LYS A 54 -19.96 11.71 7.22
CA LYS A 54 -18.53 12.00 7.41
C LYS A 54 -18.08 13.21 6.58
N MET A 55 -18.53 13.34 5.33
CA MET A 55 -18.22 14.50 4.49
C MET A 55 -18.74 15.82 5.10
N ILE A 56 -19.96 15.82 5.64
CA ILE A 56 -20.58 16.99 6.30
C ILE A 56 -19.86 17.32 7.62
N ARG A 57 -19.36 16.30 8.33
CA ARG A 57 -18.66 16.44 9.61
C ARG A 57 -17.26 15.83 9.55
N PRO A 58 -16.34 16.44 8.78
CA PRO A 58 -15.06 15.85 8.35
C PRO A 58 -14.08 15.53 9.47
N THR A 59 -14.24 16.18 10.63
CA THR A 59 -13.40 16.02 11.82
C THR A 59 -13.97 15.04 12.84
N THR A 60 -15.13 14.43 12.56
CA THR A 60 -15.67 13.36 13.41
C THR A 60 -14.69 12.20 13.45
N ILE A 61 -14.44 11.65 14.63
CA ILE A 61 -13.67 10.42 14.78
C ILE A 61 -14.61 9.20 14.83
N PRO A 62 -14.19 8.03 14.33
CA PRO A 62 -14.97 6.80 14.46
C PRO A 62 -15.41 6.55 15.91
N GLN A 63 -16.70 6.28 16.12
CA GLN A 63 -17.25 5.99 17.45
C GLN A 63 -17.42 4.47 17.69
N THR A 64 -17.42 3.69 16.60
CA THR A 64 -17.54 2.24 16.63
C THR A 64 -16.43 1.60 15.79
N LEU A 65 -16.16 0.31 16.03
CA LEU A 65 -15.26 -0.48 15.17
C LEU A 65 -15.74 -0.54 13.71
N GLU A 66 -17.06 -0.60 13.49
CA GLU A 66 -17.62 -0.58 12.15
C GLU A 66 -17.33 0.72 11.41
N ASP A 67 -17.45 1.86 12.10
CA ASP A 67 -17.10 3.17 11.52
C ASP A 67 -15.61 3.24 11.21
N LEU A 68 -14.77 2.72 12.11
CA LEU A 68 -13.32 2.67 11.91
C LEU A 68 -12.98 1.82 10.67
N TRP A 69 -13.52 0.61 10.58
CA TRP A 69 -13.30 -0.28 9.43
C TRP A 69 -13.85 0.31 8.14
N LEU A 70 -14.97 1.03 8.17
CA LEU A 70 -15.50 1.74 7.01
C LEU A 70 -14.54 2.85 6.54
N GLU A 71 -14.03 3.69 7.44
CA GLU A 71 -13.04 4.71 7.07
C GLU A 71 -11.75 4.08 6.52
N GLN A 72 -11.28 2.98 7.10
CA GLN A 72 -10.12 2.26 6.61
C GLN A 72 -10.37 1.57 5.24
N ALA A 73 -11.57 1.08 4.99
CA ALA A 73 -11.98 0.53 3.69
C ALA A 73 -11.96 1.61 2.60
N VAL A 74 -12.46 2.80 2.92
CA VAL A 74 -12.40 3.95 2.00
C VAL A 74 -10.96 4.40 1.78
N CYS A 75 -10.10 4.37 2.80
CA CYS A 75 -8.68 4.69 2.66
C CYS A 75 -7.99 3.80 1.63
N ARG A 76 -8.24 2.48 1.67
CA ARG A 76 -7.70 1.54 0.68
C ARG A 76 -8.08 1.94 -0.76
N GLU A 77 -9.34 2.27 -0.99
CA GLU A 77 -9.80 2.70 -2.32
C GLU A 77 -9.28 4.08 -2.71
N ALA A 78 -9.15 5.02 -1.76
CA ALA A 78 -8.56 6.33 -1.99
C ALA A 78 -7.09 6.23 -2.41
N LEU A 79 -6.30 5.36 -1.75
CA LEU A 79 -4.91 5.08 -2.11
C LEU A 79 -4.81 4.43 -3.49
N ARG A 80 -5.67 3.45 -3.79
CA ARG A 80 -5.73 2.77 -5.09
C ARG A 80 -6.02 3.74 -6.23
N LEU A 81 -7.06 4.57 -6.08
CA LEU A 81 -7.44 5.58 -7.04
C LEU A 81 -6.34 6.65 -7.19
N SER A 82 -5.72 7.07 -6.09
CA SER A 82 -4.64 8.06 -6.10
C SER A 82 -3.41 7.55 -6.84
N LEU A 83 -3.04 6.27 -6.67
CA LEU A 83 -1.95 5.65 -7.41
C LEU A 83 -2.28 5.50 -8.91
N ALA A 84 -3.51 5.11 -9.24
CA ALA A 84 -3.97 5.04 -10.63
C ALA A 84 -3.91 6.43 -11.30
N HIS A 85 -4.36 7.47 -10.60
CA HIS A 85 -4.27 8.85 -11.06
C HIS A 85 -2.82 9.31 -11.18
N HIS A 86 -1.95 8.98 -10.22
CA HIS A 86 -0.53 9.27 -10.29
C HIS A 86 0.11 8.62 -11.52
N ARG A 87 -0.16 7.34 -11.81
CA ARG A 87 0.35 6.64 -13.00
C ARG A 87 -0.12 7.26 -14.31
N LEU A 88 -1.32 7.83 -14.34
CA LEU A 88 -1.84 8.52 -15.52
C LEU A 88 -1.11 9.85 -15.77
N LEU A 89 -0.76 10.58 -14.71
CA LEU A 89 -0.16 11.92 -14.79
C LEU A 89 1.37 11.91 -14.77
N ALA A 90 1.99 10.96 -14.08
CA ALA A 90 3.43 10.73 -14.01
C ALA A 90 3.90 10.05 -15.29
N VAL A 91 3.65 10.73 -16.41
CA VAL A 91 4.27 10.44 -17.70
C VAL A 91 5.49 11.34 -17.81
N GLY A 92 6.60 10.80 -18.32
CA GLY A 92 7.79 11.62 -18.58
C GLY A 92 7.40 12.76 -19.52
N LEU A 93 7.44 14.01 -19.04
CA LEU A 93 7.41 15.18 -19.89
C LEU A 93 8.74 15.20 -20.66
N SER A 94 8.80 14.49 -21.78
CA SER A 94 9.86 14.66 -22.78
C SER A 94 9.67 16.05 -23.40
N GLY A 95 10.12 17.09 -22.70
CA GLY A 95 10.06 18.50 -23.10
C GLY A 95 10.96 18.87 -24.28
N THR A 96 11.57 17.91 -24.95
CA THR A 96 12.22 18.14 -26.24
C THR A 96 11.16 18.11 -27.32
N GLN A 97 11.04 19.16 -28.13
CA GLN A 97 10.34 19.13 -29.42
C GLN A 97 10.93 18.00 -30.29
N GLN A 98 10.48 16.76 -30.10
CA GLN A 98 10.77 15.69 -31.04
C GLN A 98 9.94 15.97 -32.29
N LYS A 99 10.64 16.22 -33.40
CA LYS A 99 10.03 16.43 -34.73
C LYS A 99 9.06 15.29 -35.00
N ARG A 100 7.77 15.62 -35.05
CA ARG A 100 6.66 14.68 -35.08
C ARG A 100 6.63 13.90 -36.39
N GLY A 101 6.95 12.60 -36.35
CA GLY A 101 6.68 11.65 -37.43
C GLY A 101 5.54 10.68 -37.08
N ILE A 102 4.86 10.12 -38.10
CA ILE A 102 3.82 9.09 -37.90
C ILE A 102 4.37 7.86 -37.15
N ALA A 103 5.67 7.59 -37.28
CA ALA A 103 6.35 6.49 -36.58
C ALA A 103 6.46 6.71 -35.05
N ASP A 104 6.54 7.95 -34.56
CA ASP A 104 6.70 8.25 -33.13
C ASP A 104 5.42 7.99 -32.34
N LEU A 105 4.25 8.07 -32.99
CA LEU A 105 2.95 7.74 -32.39
C LEU A 105 2.86 6.25 -32.03
N PHE A 106 3.48 5.36 -32.82
CA PHE A 106 3.53 3.93 -32.54
C PHE A 106 4.55 3.57 -31.45
N VAL A 107 5.63 4.36 -31.31
CA VAL A 107 6.63 4.20 -30.24
C VAL A 107 6.07 4.67 -28.90
N GLN A 108 5.28 5.76 -28.87
CA GLN A 108 4.61 6.25 -27.65
C GLN A 108 3.64 5.25 -27.02
N ALA A 109 2.96 4.42 -27.81
CA ALA A 109 2.08 3.37 -27.28
C ALA A 109 2.84 2.30 -26.48
N ARG A 110 4.11 2.06 -26.81
CA ARG A 110 5.00 1.09 -26.12
C ARG A 110 5.90 1.71 -25.05
N ASN A 111 6.19 3.02 -25.13
CA ASN A 111 7.11 3.74 -24.24
C ASN A 111 6.43 4.76 -23.34
N ARG A 112 5.19 4.52 -22.88
CA ARG A 112 4.79 5.11 -21.59
C ARG A 112 5.69 4.43 -20.57
N TYR A 113 6.77 5.11 -20.18
CA TYR A 113 7.51 4.73 -18.99
C TYR A 113 6.47 4.58 -17.87
N GLU A 114 6.19 3.36 -17.44
CA GLU A 114 5.62 3.18 -16.11
C GLU A 114 6.71 3.66 -15.16
N LEU A 115 6.70 4.96 -14.85
CA LEU A 115 7.62 5.56 -13.88
C LEU A 115 7.46 4.90 -12.50
N VAL A 116 6.36 4.17 -12.30
CA VAL A 116 5.95 3.55 -11.05
C VAL A 116 5.82 2.04 -11.24
N ASP A 117 6.97 1.37 -11.14
CA ASP A 117 7.10 -0.08 -11.07
C ASP A 117 7.04 -0.52 -9.60
N LEU A 118 5.92 -1.14 -9.19
CA LEU A 118 5.71 -1.52 -7.78
C LEU A 118 6.69 -2.61 -7.33
N GLN A 119 7.20 -3.44 -8.25
CA GLN A 119 8.20 -4.46 -7.92
C GLN A 119 9.55 -3.85 -7.49
N LYS A 120 9.78 -2.58 -7.82
CA LYS A 120 10.98 -1.82 -7.50
C LYS A 120 10.70 -0.68 -6.51
N LEU A 121 9.54 -0.70 -5.86
CA LEU A 121 9.19 0.30 -4.87
C LEU A 121 9.79 -0.08 -3.52
N ASP A 122 10.85 0.62 -3.13
CA ASP A 122 11.59 0.32 -1.90
C ASP A 122 10.86 0.77 -0.64
N LEU A 123 10.14 1.90 -0.67
CA LEU A 123 9.55 2.53 0.50
C LEU A 123 8.21 3.21 0.18
N VAL A 124 7.23 2.99 1.06
CA VAL A 124 6.00 3.75 1.15
C VAL A 124 5.92 4.42 2.51
N ILE A 125 5.69 5.74 2.52
CA ILE A 125 5.42 6.49 3.74
C ILE A 125 3.95 6.91 3.73
N GLY A 126 3.18 6.43 4.69
CA GLY A 126 1.82 6.88 4.95
C GLY A 126 1.80 8.18 5.75
N SER A 127 0.95 9.12 5.37
CA SER A 127 0.68 10.34 6.15
C SER A 127 -0.79 10.74 5.96
N GLY A 128 -1.30 11.55 6.88
CA GLY A 128 -2.69 12.00 6.92
C GLY A 128 -3.50 11.30 8.01
N GLY A 129 -4.57 11.95 8.46
CA GLY A 129 -5.28 11.59 9.70
C GLY A 129 -5.59 10.09 9.86
N VAL A 130 -6.12 9.43 8.83
CA VAL A 130 -6.48 8.00 8.89
C VAL A 130 -5.28 7.05 9.02
N LEU A 131 -4.11 7.42 8.47
CA LEU A 131 -2.89 6.60 8.53
C LEU A 131 -2.05 6.95 9.77
N SER A 132 -1.83 8.25 10.00
CA SER A 132 -1.03 8.77 11.11
C SER A 132 -1.61 8.42 12.48
N HIS A 133 -2.94 8.56 12.62
CA HIS A 133 -3.68 8.32 13.86
C HIS A 133 -4.48 7.01 13.84
N ALA A 134 -4.11 6.05 12.99
CA ALA A 134 -4.67 4.71 13.08
C ALA A 134 -4.46 4.16 14.51
N PRO A 135 -5.50 3.66 15.20
CA PRO A 135 -5.38 3.16 16.57
C PRO A 135 -4.31 2.07 16.71
N ASN A 136 -4.16 1.25 15.67
CA ASN A 136 -3.14 0.23 15.57
C ASN A 136 -2.25 0.44 14.33
N ARG A 137 -0.94 0.33 14.51
CA ARG A 137 0.08 0.42 13.44
C ARG A 137 -0.09 -0.65 12.37
N MET A 138 -0.61 -1.81 12.75
CA MET A 138 -0.98 -2.90 11.86
C MET A 138 -2.08 -2.49 10.87
N SER A 139 -3.06 -1.67 11.29
CA SER A 139 -4.09 -1.15 10.39
C SER A 139 -3.52 -0.19 9.35
N ALA A 140 -2.58 0.68 9.74
CA ALA A 140 -1.90 1.59 8.82
C ALA A 140 -1.10 0.81 7.77
N ALA A 141 -0.34 -0.20 8.20
CA ALA A 141 0.41 -1.07 7.30
C ALA A 141 -0.51 -1.81 6.32
N LEU A 142 -1.61 -2.39 6.83
CA LEU A 142 -2.57 -3.14 6.02
C LEU A 142 -3.27 -2.24 4.98
N MET A 143 -3.66 -1.02 5.35
CA MET A 143 -4.26 -0.07 4.41
C MET A 143 -3.32 0.30 3.27
N MET A 144 -2.02 0.52 3.55
CA MET A 144 -1.03 0.83 2.51
C MET A 144 -0.73 -0.39 1.63
N LEU A 145 -0.57 -1.57 2.24
CA LEU A 145 -0.33 -2.83 1.54
C LEU A 145 -1.46 -3.14 0.54
N ASP A 146 -2.71 -3.05 1.00
CA ASP A 146 -3.91 -3.32 0.20
C ASP A 146 -4.18 -2.19 -0.80
N GLY A 147 -4.14 -0.94 -0.36
CA GLY A 147 -4.56 0.22 -1.13
C GLY A 147 -3.63 0.53 -2.30
N PHE A 148 -2.31 0.47 -2.09
CA PHE A 148 -1.34 0.62 -3.17
C PHE A 148 -1.13 -0.65 -3.98
N ALA A 149 -1.76 -1.76 -3.58
CA ALA A 149 -1.61 -3.05 -4.25
C ALA A 149 -0.12 -3.43 -4.38
N LEU A 150 0.65 -3.29 -3.29
CA LEU A 150 2.11 -3.45 -3.31
C LEU A 150 2.54 -4.83 -3.84
N GLU A 151 3.74 -4.87 -4.43
CA GLU A 151 4.37 -6.04 -5.03
C GLU A 151 5.85 -6.09 -4.64
N GLY A 152 6.46 -7.27 -4.63
CA GLY A 152 7.88 -7.41 -4.32
C GLY A 152 8.19 -7.15 -2.84
N VAL A 153 9.36 -6.56 -2.57
CA VAL A 153 9.81 -6.25 -1.20
C VAL A 153 9.76 -4.75 -0.99
N THR A 154 8.85 -4.29 -0.12
CA THR A 154 8.62 -2.85 0.11
C THR A 154 8.59 -2.54 1.60
N GLN A 155 9.35 -1.54 2.01
CA GLN A 155 9.29 -0.96 3.35
C GLN A 155 8.01 -0.13 3.52
N LEU A 156 7.36 -0.28 4.67
CA LEU A 156 6.21 0.52 5.08
C LEU A 156 6.63 1.41 6.26
N ALA A 157 6.35 2.70 6.16
CA ALA A 157 6.56 3.65 7.25
C ALA A 157 5.37 4.60 7.38
N VAL A 158 5.26 5.29 8.50
CA VAL A 158 4.21 6.29 8.73
C VAL A 158 4.78 7.56 9.35
N ASP A 159 4.28 8.70 8.90
CA ASP A 159 4.35 9.97 9.62
C ASP A 159 3.35 9.93 10.78
N SER A 160 3.84 9.56 11.95
CA SER A 160 3.03 9.14 13.09
C SER A 160 2.22 10.26 13.75
N ILE A 161 2.62 11.51 13.57
CA ILE A 161 1.99 12.70 14.16
C ILE A 161 1.48 13.69 13.10
N PHE A 162 1.45 13.26 11.84
CA PHE A 162 1.00 14.06 10.69
C PHE A 162 1.77 15.40 10.54
N MET A 163 3.09 15.40 10.80
CA MET A 163 3.92 16.60 10.76
C MET A 163 4.62 16.88 9.43
N MET A 164 4.62 15.95 8.50
CA MET A 164 5.36 16.09 7.25
C MET A 164 5.04 17.39 6.48
N PRO A 165 3.77 17.84 6.34
CA PRO A 165 3.49 19.11 5.66
C PRO A 165 4.07 20.34 6.38
N HIS A 166 4.00 20.36 7.72
CA HIS A 166 4.50 21.47 8.53
C HIS A 166 6.03 21.52 8.54
N LEU A 167 6.69 20.36 8.63
CA LEU A 167 8.15 20.25 8.51
C LEU A 167 8.63 20.64 7.12
N GLY A 168 7.83 20.42 6.07
CA GLY A 168 8.12 20.93 4.73
C GLY A 168 8.20 22.46 4.68
N VAL A 169 7.34 23.17 5.42
CA VAL A 169 7.43 24.64 5.56
C VAL A 169 8.64 25.03 6.39
N LEU A 170 8.86 24.38 7.54
CA LEU A 170 10.01 24.65 8.40
C LEU A 170 11.34 24.45 7.67
N ALA A 171 11.42 23.49 6.74
CA ALA A 171 12.64 23.19 5.99
C ALA A 171 13.11 24.37 5.13
N SER A 172 12.22 25.29 4.75
CA SER A 172 12.59 26.53 4.05
C SER A 172 13.40 27.52 4.91
N VAL A 173 13.32 27.39 6.24
CA VAL A 173 14.00 28.25 7.21
C VAL A 173 15.13 27.49 7.92
N ASN A 174 14.89 26.25 8.32
CA ASN A 174 15.87 25.40 8.99
C ASN A 174 15.72 23.93 8.54
N GLU A 175 16.40 23.61 7.45
CA GLU A 175 16.42 22.25 6.87
C GLU A 175 16.91 21.22 7.89
N LYS A 176 18.02 21.49 8.59
CA LYS A 176 18.62 20.55 9.55
C LYS A 176 17.66 20.15 10.67
N ALA A 177 17.04 21.14 11.32
CA ALA A 177 16.07 20.87 12.39
C ALA A 177 14.85 20.12 11.87
N SER A 178 14.35 20.49 10.67
CA SER A 178 13.19 19.83 10.06
C SER A 178 13.46 18.37 9.75
N THR A 179 14.63 18.07 9.17
CA THR A 179 15.06 16.70 8.88
C THR A 179 15.27 15.90 10.17
N GLU A 180 15.88 16.50 11.19
CA GLU A 180 16.10 15.83 12.48
C GLU A 180 14.78 15.44 13.15
N ILE A 181 13.84 16.38 13.29
CA ILE A 181 12.51 16.13 13.85
C ILE A 181 11.76 15.08 13.02
N PHE A 182 11.83 15.17 11.69
CA PHE A 182 11.15 14.21 10.82
C PHE A 182 11.68 12.78 11.05
N LEU A 183 13.00 12.59 11.02
CA LEU A 183 13.61 11.28 11.09
C LEU A 183 13.57 10.66 12.49
N LYS A 184 13.66 11.48 13.55
CA LYS A 184 13.72 11.00 14.93
C LYS A 184 12.35 10.91 15.60
N ASP A 185 11.46 11.88 15.33
CA ASP A 185 10.22 12.02 16.11
C ASP A 185 8.96 11.67 15.32
N CYS A 186 8.98 11.81 13.98
CA CYS A 186 7.79 11.63 13.16
C CYS A 186 7.74 10.28 12.44
N LEU A 187 8.84 9.88 11.80
CA LEU A 187 8.89 8.73 10.90
C LEU A 187 9.03 7.42 11.67
N ILE A 188 7.97 6.63 11.68
CA ILE A 188 7.95 5.30 12.30
C ILE A 188 8.05 4.23 11.22
N ASN A 189 9.07 3.38 11.31
CA ASN A 189 9.19 2.17 10.48
C ASN A 189 8.14 1.14 10.92
N LEU A 190 7.15 0.86 10.08
CA LEU A 190 6.13 -0.14 10.35
C LEU A 190 6.64 -1.56 10.07
N GLY A 191 7.44 -1.78 9.04
CA GLY A 191 7.91 -3.11 8.69
C GLY A 191 8.16 -3.26 7.20
N HIS A 192 8.34 -4.48 6.73
CA HIS A 192 8.48 -4.76 5.30
C HIS A 192 7.40 -5.74 4.83
N ALA A 193 6.82 -5.46 3.67
CA ALA A 193 5.98 -6.39 2.95
C ALA A 193 6.80 -7.16 1.93
N VAL A 194 6.64 -8.49 1.95
CA VAL A 194 7.18 -9.44 0.97
C VAL A 194 6.00 -10.03 0.24
N VAL A 195 5.71 -9.48 -0.94
CA VAL A 195 4.53 -9.80 -1.73
C VAL A 195 4.92 -10.63 -2.94
N ALA A 196 4.42 -11.85 -3.01
CA ALA A 196 4.55 -12.69 -4.20
C ALA A 196 3.45 -12.36 -5.21
N SER A 197 3.84 -12.31 -6.48
CA SER A 197 2.96 -12.04 -7.61
C SER A 197 3.19 -13.08 -8.71
N PHE A 198 2.16 -13.41 -9.46
CA PHE A 198 2.26 -14.35 -10.57
C PHE A 198 1.20 -14.06 -11.64
N SER A 199 1.53 -14.37 -12.89
CA SER A 199 0.60 -14.26 -14.02
C SER A 199 -0.14 -15.57 -14.28
N GLY A 200 -1.44 -15.49 -14.50
CA GLY A 200 -2.28 -16.64 -14.88
C GLY A 200 -2.66 -17.56 -13.72
N SER A 201 -3.16 -18.75 -14.04
CA SER A 201 -3.62 -19.72 -13.05
C SER A 201 -2.44 -20.48 -12.44
N LEU A 202 -2.33 -20.47 -11.12
CA LEU A 202 -1.35 -21.24 -10.37
C LEU A 202 -2.04 -22.20 -9.40
N ARG A 203 -1.68 -23.49 -9.47
CA ARG A 203 -2.22 -24.53 -8.57
C ARG A 203 -1.45 -24.68 -7.27
N GLN A 204 -0.17 -24.29 -7.27
CA GLN A 204 0.71 -24.39 -6.11
C GLN A 204 0.16 -23.54 -4.94
N ARG A 205 0.28 -24.07 -3.72
CA ARG A 205 -0.12 -23.36 -2.49
C ARG A 205 1.02 -22.50 -1.96
N GLU A 206 2.23 -23.05 -1.89
CA GLU A 206 3.42 -22.29 -1.52
C GLU A 206 3.92 -21.50 -2.73
N LEU A 207 4.09 -20.18 -2.57
CA LEU A 207 4.61 -19.27 -3.59
C LEU A 207 6.09 -18.96 -3.38
N GLY A 208 6.57 -19.01 -2.14
CA GLY A 208 7.99 -18.86 -1.87
C GLY A 208 8.33 -19.10 -0.40
N LYS A 209 9.61 -19.33 -0.14
CA LYS A 209 10.18 -19.49 1.20
C LYS A 209 10.96 -18.24 1.57
N VAL A 210 10.81 -17.81 2.82
CA VAL A 210 11.38 -16.56 3.33
C VAL A 210 12.36 -16.87 4.44
N PHE A 211 13.60 -16.44 4.26
CA PHE A 211 14.69 -16.64 5.19
C PHE A 211 15.18 -15.29 5.72
N CYS A 212 15.48 -15.24 7.02
CA CYS A 212 16.18 -14.13 7.65
C CYS A 212 17.47 -14.67 8.27
N ASP A 213 18.61 -14.09 7.91
CA ASP A 213 19.94 -14.52 8.35
C ASP A 213 20.17 -16.03 8.16
N GLY A 214 19.71 -16.55 7.01
CA GLY A 214 19.81 -17.96 6.63
C GLY A 214 18.82 -18.90 7.33
N LYS A 215 17.99 -18.41 8.26
CA LYS A 215 16.96 -19.21 8.94
C LYS A 215 15.61 -19.04 8.26
N LEU A 216 14.92 -20.14 7.99
CA LEU A 216 13.55 -20.11 7.46
C LEU A 216 12.60 -19.53 8.52
N ILE A 217 11.98 -18.39 8.22
CA ILE A 217 11.02 -17.72 9.12
C ILE A 217 9.56 -17.96 8.70
N GLY A 218 9.34 -18.37 7.45
CA GLY A 218 8.00 -18.67 6.95
C GLY A 218 7.96 -18.89 5.45
N SER A 219 6.75 -19.13 4.94
CA SER A 219 6.47 -19.23 3.51
C SER A 219 5.32 -18.32 3.13
N ILE A 220 5.35 -17.86 1.87
CA ILE A 220 4.29 -17.07 1.26
C ILE A 220 3.26 -18.05 0.71
N GLU A 221 2.05 -18.05 1.27
CA GLU A 221 0.96 -18.94 0.84
C GLU A 221 -0.04 -18.21 -0.07
N ARG A 222 -0.43 -18.86 -1.17
CA ARG A 222 -1.40 -18.34 -2.13
C ARG A 222 -2.72 -18.01 -1.44
N GLY A 223 -3.20 -16.79 -1.67
CA GLY A 223 -4.45 -16.28 -1.11
C GLY A 223 -4.39 -15.86 0.36
N ARG A 224 -3.20 -15.83 0.99
CA ARG A 224 -3.05 -15.53 2.41
C ARG A 224 -2.07 -14.39 2.66
N LEU A 225 -2.36 -13.61 3.70
CA LEU A 225 -1.43 -12.68 4.31
C LEU A 225 -1.04 -13.24 5.67
N LYS A 226 0.26 -13.44 5.89
CA LYS A 226 0.83 -13.89 7.16
C LYS A 226 1.69 -12.78 7.77
N HIS A 227 1.52 -12.55 9.06
CA HIS A 227 2.42 -11.69 9.83
C HIS A 227 3.50 -12.54 10.51
N VAL A 228 4.76 -12.09 10.43
CA VAL A 228 5.89 -12.68 11.14
C VAL A 228 6.44 -11.63 12.10
N GLU A 229 6.21 -11.86 13.38
CA GLU A 229 6.72 -11.02 14.46
C GLU A 229 8.23 -11.21 14.60
N MET A 230 8.94 -10.09 14.75
CA MET A 230 10.39 -10.03 14.87
C MET A 230 10.77 -8.86 15.78
N GLU A 231 11.95 -8.92 16.38
CA GLU A 231 12.46 -7.84 17.23
C GLU A 231 12.58 -6.53 16.43
N THR A 232 11.98 -5.45 16.91
CA THR A 232 11.97 -4.16 16.21
C THR A 232 13.34 -3.49 16.26
N GLY A 233 13.77 -2.89 15.14
CA GLY A 233 14.97 -2.07 15.07
C GLY A 233 16.23 -2.81 14.63
N ILE A 234 16.23 -4.14 14.64
CA ILE A 234 17.34 -4.94 14.08
C ILE A 234 17.36 -4.86 12.56
N THR A 235 18.54 -5.07 11.97
CA THR A 235 18.71 -5.23 10.52
C THR A 235 19.03 -6.68 10.23
N VAL A 236 18.32 -7.28 9.28
CA VAL A 236 18.46 -8.71 8.92
C VAL A 236 18.70 -8.86 7.42
N SER A 237 19.44 -9.90 7.05
CA SER A 237 19.58 -10.34 5.66
C SER A 237 18.34 -11.13 5.25
N LEU A 238 17.51 -10.54 4.41
CA LEU A 238 16.31 -11.15 3.86
C LEU A 238 16.65 -11.88 2.55
N HIS A 239 16.29 -13.16 2.48
CA HIS A 239 16.37 -13.97 1.26
C HIS A 239 15.01 -14.61 0.98
N VAL A 240 14.52 -14.51 -0.26
CA VAL A 240 13.23 -15.07 -0.67
C VAL A 240 13.42 -15.96 -1.88
N GLU A 241 13.07 -17.24 -1.73
CA GLU A 241 13.14 -18.24 -2.80
C GLU A 241 11.74 -18.45 -3.40
N PRO A 242 11.50 -18.15 -4.68
CA PRO A 242 10.23 -18.45 -5.31
C PRO A 242 10.04 -19.96 -5.53
N SER A 243 8.84 -20.49 -5.27
CA SER A 243 8.53 -21.92 -5.42
C SER A 243 8.27 -22.34 -6.88
N GLY A 244 8.35 -21.41 -7.84
CA GLY A 244 8.11 -21.67 -9.25
C GLY A 244 8.57 -20.55 -10.18
N ALA A 245 8.82 -20.89 -11.46
CA ALA A 245 9.41 -19.99 -12.45
C ALA A 245 8.51 -18.80 -12.85
N SER A 246 7.18 -18.91 -12.65
CA SER A 246 6.21 -17.84 -12.94
C SER A 246 5.97 -16.90 -11.76
N ILE A 247 6.56 -17.17 -10.59
CA ILE A 247 6.34 -16.39 -9.37
C ILE A 247 7.45 -15.35 -9.25
N ASN A 248 7.05 -14.09 -9.09
CA ASN A 248 7.94 -12.97 -8.82
C ASN A 248 7.82 -12.55 -7.35
N VAL A 249 8.96 -12.47 -6.67
CA VAL A 249 9.10 -12.08 -5.26
C VAL A 249 9.88 -10.75 -5.10
N GLY A 250 9.99 -9.96 -6.17
CA GLY A 250 10.65 -8.64 -6.18
C GLY A 250 11.91 -8.55 -7.05
N ALA A 251 12.45 -9.67 -7.52
CA ALA A 251 13.66 -9.72 -8.37
C ALA A 251 13.39 -10.16 -9.83
N GLY A 252 12.11 -10.31 -10.20
CA GLY A 252 11.67 -10.90 -11.46
C GLY A 252 11.17 -12.33 -11.29
N ALA A 253 10.38 -12.81 -12.26
CA ALA A 253 9.78 -14.14 -12.21
C ALA A 253 10.85 -15.25 -12.10
N GLY A 254 10.67 -16.16 -11.14
CA GLY A 254 11.55 -17.30 -10.89
C GLY A 254 12.91 -16.94 -10.28
N LYS A 255 13.18 -15.65 -10.01
CA LYS A 255 14.46 -15.19 -9.46
C LYS A 255 14.35 -14.97 -7.95
N PRO A 256 15.32 -15.46 -7.16
CA PRO A 256 15.34 -15.18 -5.74
C PRO A 256 15.62 -13.71 -5.48
N TYR A 257 15.02 -13.18 -4.41
CA TYR A 257 15.33 -11.85 -3.88
C TYR A 257 16.37 -11.97 -2.75
N SER A 258 17.29 -11.01 -2.65
CA SER A 258 18.23 -10.90 -1.52
C SER A 258 18.48 -9.43 -1.22
N GLY A 259 18.39 -9.04 0.05
CA GLY A 259 18.61 -7.66 0.48
C GLY A 259 18.66 -7.52 2.00
N GLN A 260 19.10 -6.37 2.48
CA GLN A 260 19.08 -6.02 3.90
C GLN A 260 17.80 -5.26 4.21
N VAL A 261 17.09 -5.65 5.27
CA VAL A 261 15.85 -4.98 5.70
C VAL A 261 15.92 -4.64 7.18
N LYS A 262 15.45 -3.44 7.53
CA LYS A 262 15.30 -3.02 8.93
C LYS A 262 13.93 -3.43 9.45
N VAL A 263 13.89 -4.27 10.47
CA VAL A 263 12.64 -4.73 11.09
C VAL A 263 11.92 -3.55 11.73
N GLY A 264 10.65 -3.37 11.37
CA GLY A 264 9.78 -2.32 11.90
C GLY A 264 8.86 -2.84 13.00
N HIS A 265 7.99 -1.96 13.50
CA HIS A 265 7.10 -2.23 14.64
C HIS A 265 6.15 -3.41 14.44
N CYS A 266 5.75 -3.67 13.19
CA CYS A 266 4.85 -4.74 12.77
C CYS A 266 5.60 -5.90 12.10
N GLY A 267 6.92 -6.01 12.25
CA GLY A 267 7.70 -7.12 11.71
C GLY A 267 7.70 -7.22 10.18
N LEU A 268 7.45 -8.43 9.67
CA LEU A 268 7.38 -8.75 8.25
C LEU A 268 5.98 -9.25 7.85
N PHE A 269 5.52 -8.80 6.68
CA PHE A 269 4.28 -9.26 6.05
C PHE A 269 4.60 -10.18 4.88
N LEU A 270 4.12 -11.41 4.92
CA LEU A 270 4.25 -12.37 3.82
C LEU A 270 2.90 -12.44 3.09
N ASP A 271 2.80 -11.81 1.92
CA ASP A 271 1.54 -11.67 1.20
C ASP A 271 1.55 -12.49 -0.09
N GLY A 272 0.70 -13.51 -0.13
CA GLY A 272 0.47 -14.34 -1.31
C GLY A 272 -0.91 -14.13 -1.94
N ARG A 273 -1.63 -13.06 -1.58
CA ARG A 273 -2.97 -12.75 -2.12
C ARG A 273 -2.98 -12.33 -3.60
N ASN A 274 -1.80 -12.24 -4.22
CA ASN A 274 -1.56 -11.77 -5.59
C ASN A 274 -2.04 -10.32 -5.81
N ARG A 275 -1.79 -9.76 -7.00
CA ARG A 275 -2.31 -8.47 -7.45
C ARG A 275 -2.93 -8.62 -8.85
N PRO A 276 -4.20 -8.24 -9.07
CA PRO A 276 -5.16 -7.75 -8.07
C PRO A 276 -5.51 -8.82 -7.02
N ILE A 277 -5.92 -8.39 -5.82
CA ILE A 277 -6.40 -9.30 -4.77
C ILE A 277 -7.74 -9.89 -5.21
N GLU A 278 -7.82 -11.22 -5.28
CA GLU A 278 -9.04 -11.93 -5.62
C GLU A 278 -9.89 -12.16 -4.36
N PHE A 279 -11.15 -11.73 -4.43
CA PHE A 279 -12.13 -11.96 -3.37
C PHE A 279 -13.14 -13.04 -3.80
N PRO A 280 -13.68 -13.84 -2.86
CA PRO A 280 -14.82 -14.70 -3.14
C PRO A 280 -16.00 -13.92 -3.72
N LYS A 281 -16.77 -14.56 -4.59
CA LYS A 281 -18.01 -13.97 -5.15
C LYS A 281 -19.14 -13.90 -4.12
N SER A 282 -19.13 -14.80 -3.13
CA SER A 282 -20.08 -14.81 -2.02
C SER A 282 -19.68 -13.79 -0.96
N ASP A 283 -20.58 -12.87 -0.63
CA ASP A 283 -20.34 -11.88 0.42
C ASP A 283 -20.11 -12.53 1.79
N THR A 284 -20.84 -13.59 2.11
CA THR A 284 -20.64 -14.34 3.36
C THR A 284 -19.22 -14.91 3.46
N GLU A 285 -18.73 -15.53 2.39
CA GLU A 285 -17.39 -16.11 2.35
C GLU A 285 -16.31 -15.03 2.39
N ARG A 286 -16.50 -13.95 1.62
CA ARG A 286 -15.63 -12.78 1.63
C ARG A 286 -15.50 -12.18 3.03
N ILE A 287 -16.63 -11.94 3.71
CA ILE A 287 -16.69 -11.39 5.06
C ILE A 287 -15.94 -12.29 6.05
N LEU A 288 -16.13 -13.62 5.96
CA LEU A 288 -15.46 -14.58 6.83
C LEU A 288 -13.93 -14.54 6.66
N ILE A 289 -13.44 -14.47 5.42
CA ILE A 289 -11.99 -14.37 5.16
C ILE A 289 -11.41 -13.07 5.73
N ILE A 290 -12.13 -11.95 5.62
CA ILE A 290 -11.66 -10.67 6.15
C ILE A 290 -11.70 -10.66 7.68
N LYS A 291 -12.73 -11.23 8.30
CA LYS A 291 -12.79 -11.43 9.75
C LYS A 291 -11.61 -12.27 10.25
N ASP A 292 -11.31 -13.37 9.57
CA ASP A 292 -10.18 -14.24 9.92
C ASP A 292 -8.85 -13.50 9.80
N LEU A 293 -8.67 -12.72 8.72
CA LEU A 293 -7.50 -11.87 8.54
C LEU A 293 -7.37 -10.84 9.67
N TYR A 294 -8.46 -10.13 10.00
CA TYR A 294 -8.43 -9.10 11.04
C TYR A 294 -8.16 -9.72 12.40
N LYS A 295 -8.73 -10.90 12.69
CA LYS A 295 -8.43 -11.65 13.91
C LYS A 295 -6.96 -12.06 13.98
N HIS A 296 -6.40 -12.60 12.88
CA HIS A 296 -4.99 -12.99 12.82
C HIS A 296 -4.04 -11.81 13.04
N LEU A 297 -4.44 -10.61 12.61
CA LEU A 297 -3.67 -9.38 12.76
C LEU A 297 -3.98 -8.59 14.05
N GLY A 298 -4.86 -9.11 14.93
CA GLY A 298 -5.23 -8.41 16.17
C GLY A 298 -6.03 -7.11 15.95
N LEU A 299 -6.84 -7.05 14.90
CA LEU A 299 -7.61 -5.87 14.47
C LEU A 299 -9.11 -5.95 14.77
N MET A 300 -9.52 -6.94 15.58
CA MET A 300 -10.91 -7.15 15.97
C MET A 300 -11.36 -6.30 17.17
N GLU A 301 -10.42 -5.59 17.81
CA GLU A 301 -10.60 -4.77 19.01
C GLU A 301 -9.83 -3.45 18.85
N ILE A 302 -10.19 -2.43 19.63
CA ILE A 302 -9.54 -1.10 19.63
C ILE A 302 -8.45 -1.05 20.70
#